data_AF-A0A158L238-F1
#
_entry.id   AF-A0A158L238-F1
#
_cell.length_a   1.000
_cell.length_b   1.000
_cell.length_c   1.000
_cell.angle_alpha   90.00
_cell.angle_beta   90.00
_cell.angle_gamma   90.00
#
_symmetry.space_group_name_H-M   'P 1'
#
loop_
_entity.id
_entity.type
_entity.pdbx_description
1 polymer ?
#
loop_
_entity_poly.entity_id
_entity_poly.type
_entity_poly.pdbx_seq_one_letter_code
_entity_poly.pdbx_strand_id
1 'polypeptide(L)'
;MGDDGWTLPIPLVKSAKGWHFDVRAGTEEMCLRRIGRNELAVIQTMLAVYDAQREYAATDHDGSGVLAYATKLSSSPGKRNGLYWPTGPDDKPSPLGPAFLTAGTRNAAQPGYYGYHYRLLTSQGRHAPGGAYDYIVRGKLFGGFAVVAWPARYGDTGIESFIVSHDGQVYERDLGPESAKKAAAMTSFDPGPHWTKVSP
;
A
#
# COMPACT_ATOMS: atom_id res chain seq x y z
N MET A 1 -33.80 -3.96 -14.70
CA MET A 1 -34.02 -3.63 -13.28
C MET A 1 -32.93 -4.36 -12.51
N GLY A 2 -32.17 -3.63 -11.71
CA GLY A 2 -30.88 -4.06 -11.16
C GLY A 2 -31.01 -5.13 -10.08
N ASP A 3 -30.23 -6.19 -10.24
CA ASP A 3 -30.10 -7.36 -9.36
C ASP A 3 -28.76 -7.32 -8.61
N ASP A 4 -28.23 -6.11 -8.39
CA ASP A 4 -26.87 -5.84 -7.91
C ASP A 4 -26.73 -5.89 -6.38
N GLY A 5 -27.71 -6.46 -5.67
CA GLY A 5 -27.65 -6.71 -4.22
C GLY A 5 -27.44 -5.46 -3.36
N TRP A 6 -27.58 -4.27 -3.95
CA TRP A 6 -27.30 -3.00 -3.29
C TRP A 6 -28.37 -2.71 -2.24
N THR A 7 -27.96 -2.73 -0.97
CA THR A 7 -28.79 -2.33 0.17
C THR A 7 -28.35 -0.96 0.67
N LEU A 8 -29.34 -0.08 0.86
CA LEU A 8 -29.14 1.23 1.47
C LEU A 8 -28.52 1.03 2.87
N PRO A 9 -27.31 1.54 3.14
CA PRO A 9 -26.58 1.26 4.38
C PRO A 9 -27.12 1.98 5.62
N ILE A 10 -28.30 2.61 5.53
CA ILE A 10 -28.91 3.36 6.64
C ILE A 10 -30.10 2.55 7.16
N PRO A 11 -30.00 1.92 8.34
CA PRO A 11 -31.07 1.07 8.85
C PRO A 11 -32.29 1.89 9.23
N LEU A 12 -33.47 1.32 8.97
CA LEU A 12 -34.76 1.89 9.38
C LEU A 12 -35.19 1.25 10.70
N VAL A 13 -35.40 2.05 11.74
CA VAL A 13 -35.75 1.60 13.10
C VAL A 13 -37.12 2.13 13.51
N LYS A 14 -37.86 1.34 14.28
CA LYS A 14 -39.20 1.70 14.77
C LYS A 14 -39.11 2.29 16.17
N SER A 15 -39.60 3.53 16.34
CA SER A 15 -39.74 4.20 17.64
C SER A 15 -41.21 4.35 18.04
N ALA A 16 -41.45 4.83 19.26
CA ALA A 16 -42.80 5.21 19.72
C ALA A 16 -43.46 6.30 18.84
N LYS A 17 -42.68 7.07 18.07
CA LYS A 17 -43.16 8.12 17.15
C LYS A 17 -43.27 7.66 15.69
N GLY A 18 -43.04 6.38 15.42
CA GLY A 18 -43.02 5.81 14.07
C GLY A 18 -41.63 5.38 13.61
N TRP A 19 -41.53 5.00 12.33
CA TRP A 19 -40.28 4.60 11.69
C TRP A 19 -39.40 5.81 11.41
N HIS A 20 -38.10 5.69 11.71
CA HIS A 20 -37.10 6.68 11.32
C HIS A 20 -35.80 5.99 10.94
N PHE A 21 -34.95 6.70 10.20
CA PHE A 21 -33.60 6.22 9.91
C PHE A 21 -32.70 6.38 11.14
N ASP A 22 -31.86 5.38 11.39
CA ASP A 22 -30.74 5.49 12.32
C ASP A 22 -29.50 5.99 11.57
N VAL A 23 -29.33 7.31 11.60
CA VAL A 23 -28.23 7.99 10.91
C VAL A 23 -26.86 7.63 11.51
N ARG A 24 -26.80 7.28 12.81
CA ARG A 24 -25.55 6.89 13.47
C ARG A 24 -25.09 5.54 12.95
N ALA A 25 -25.96 4.54 13.03
CA ALA A 25 -25.67 3.21 12.50
C ALA A 25 -25.36 3.27 10.99
N GLY A 26 -26.05 4.14 10.25
CA GLY A 26 -25.74 4.35 8.83
C GLY A 26 -24.35 4.94 8.57
N THR A 27 -23.88 5.85 9.43
CA THR A 27 -22.53 6.43 9.31
C THR A 27 -21.45 5.39 9.61
N GLU A 28 -21.67 4.55 10.62
CA GLU A 28 -20.76 3.45 10.99
C GLU A 28 -20.64 2.42 9.87
N GLU A 29 -21.77 1.97 9.31
CA GLU A 29 -21.79 1.04 8.18
C GLU A 29 -21.08 1.61 6.94
N MET A 30 -21.29 2.90 6.63
CA MET A 30 -20.58 3.56 5.52
C MET A 30 -19.07 3.62 5.75
N CYS A 31 -18.63 3.81 6.99
CA CYS A 31 -17.22 3.80 7.37
C CYS A 31 -16.62 2.39 7.16
N LEU A 32 -17.27 1.35 7.68
CA LEU A 32 -16.84 -0.04 7.53
C LEU A 32 -16.73 -0.45 6.05
N ARG A 33 -17.73 -0.10 5.22
CA ARG A 33 -17.68 -0.35 3.78
C ARG A 33 -16.55 0.39 3.08
N ARG A 34 -16.21 1.62 3.51
CA ARG A 34 -15.07 2.37 2.97
C ARG A 34 -13.75 1.70 3.34
N ILE A 35 -13.59 1.33 4.60
CA ILE A 35 -12.41 0.63 5.12
C ILE A 35 -12.17 -0.65 4.33
N GLY A 36 -13.18 -1.53 4.21
CA GLY A 36 -13.03 -2.80 3.50
C GLY A 36 -12.68 -2.62 2.01
N ARG A 37 -13.28 -1.65 1.31
CA ARG A 37 -12.91 -1.34 -0.08
C ARG A 37 -11.49 -0.82 -0.21
N ASN A 38 -11.05 0.04 0.71
CA ASN A 38 -9.70 0.58 0.71
C ASN A 38 -8.67 -0.52 0.96
N GLU A 39 -8.89 -1.38 1.96
CA GLU A 39 -7.98 -2.48 2.31
C GLU A 39 -7.85 -3.49 1.17
N LEU A 40 -8.94 -3.85 0.51
CA LEU A 40 -8.89 -4.69 -0.69
C LEU A 40 -8.06 -4.04 -1.81
N ALA A 41 -8.25 -2.74 -2.03
CA ALA A 41 -7.47 -2.01 -3.03
C ALA A 41 -5.98 -1.89 -2.65
N VAL A 42 -5.66 -1.80 -1.35
CA VAL A 42 -4.28 -1.78 -0.85
C VAL A 42 -3.60 -3.12 -1.11
N ILE A 43 -4.26 -4.25 -0.86
CA ILE A 43 -3.71 -5.57 -1.18
C ILE A 43 -3.34 -5.65 -2.66
N GLN A 44 -4.24 -5.24 -3.55
CA GLN A 44 -3.95 -5.19 -4.99
C GLN A 44 -2.82 -4.21 -5.33
N THR A 45 -2.75 -3.08 -4.64
CA THR A 45 -1.68 -2.09 -4.80
C THR A 45 -0.33 -2.66 -4.39
N MET A 46 -0.27 -3.45 -3.31
CA MET A 46 0.96 -4.10 -2.84
C MET A 46 1.47 -5.12 -3.87
N LEU A 47 0.57 -5.88 -4.48
CA LEU A 47 0.89 -6.80 -5.58
C LEU A 47 1.33 -6.05 -6.85
N ALA A 48 0.67 -4.95 -7.19
CA ALA A 48 1.06 -4.11 -8.33
C ALA A 48 2.46 -3.50 -8.12
N VAL A 49 2.82 -3.09 -6.91
CA VAL A 49 4.20 -2.63 -6.61
C VAL A 49 5.19 -3.77 -6.72
N TYR A 50 4.82 -4.99 -6.30
CA TYR A 50 5.65 -6.17 -6.48
C TYR A 50 5.94 -6.46 -7.97
N ASP A 51 4.92 -6.46 -8.82
CA ASP A 51 5.07 -6.67 -10.26
C ASP A 51 5.88 -5.53 -10.91
N ALA A 52 5.59 -4.28 -10.55
CA ALA A 52 6.29 -3.11 -11.05
C ALA A 52 7.79 -3.11 -10.71
N GLN A 53 8.16 -3.58 -9.51
CA GLN A 53 9.57 -3.73 -9.14
C GLN A 53 10.28 -4.79 -9.99
N ARG A 54 9.60 -5.89 -10.30
CA ARG A 54 10.15 -6.94 -11.18
C ARG A 54 10.29 -6.44 -12.62
N GLU A 55 9.34 -5.66 -13.11
CA GLU A 55 9.44 -5.03 -14.43
C GLU A 55 10.59 -4.02 -14.47
N TYR A 56 10.70 -3.14 -13.47
CA TYR A 56 11.79 -2.17 -13.36
C TYR A 56 13.17 -2.85 -13.35
N ALA A 57 13.31 -3.92 -12.57
CA ALA A 57 14.57 -4.67 -12.47
C ALA A 57 14.92 -5.45 -13.76
N ALA A 58 14.05 -5.50 -14.77
CA ALA A 58 14.35 -6.15 -16.05
C ALA A 58 15.13 -5.25 -17.03
N THR A 59 15.36 -3.97 -16.71
CA THR A 59 16.07 -3.03 -17.57
C THR A 59 17.06 -2.17 -16.77
N ASP A 60 18.19 -1.80 -17.38
CA ASP A 60 19.09 -0.81 -16.78
C ASP A 60 18.55 0.61 -17.01
N HIS A 61 18.21 1.28 -15.91
CA HIS A 61 17.57 2.59 -15.92
C HIS A 61 18.53 3.75 -15.65
N ASP A 62 19.77 3.48 -15.24
CA ASP A 62 20.76 4.52 -14.92
C ASP A 62 22.11 4.35 -15.61
N GLY A 63 22.20 3.43 -16.57
CA GLY A 63 23.36 3.23 -17.43
C GLY A 63 24.55 2.61 -16.70
N SER A 64 24.32 2.00 -15.54
CA SER A 64 25.36 1.37 -14.73
C SER A 64 25.71 -0.05 -15.16
N GLY A 65 24.94 -0.65 -16.07
CA GLY A 65 25.05 -2.05 -16.46
C GLY A 65 24.57 -3.03 -15.38
N VAL A 66 23.96 -2.55 -14.30
CA VAL A 66 23.48 -3.37 -13.17
C VAL A 66 21.96 -3.29 -13.09
N LEU A 67 21.33 -4.45 -13.18
CA LEU A 67 19.90 -4.60 -12.94
C LEU A 67 19.62 -4.52 -11.44
N ALA A 68 18.75 -3.61 -11.03
CA ALA A 68 18.40 -3.35 -9.64
C ALA A 68 16.94 -2.90 -9.51
N TYR A 69 16.38 -3.05 -8.32
CA TYR A 69 15.05 -2.55 -7.99
C TYR A 69 15.02 -1.03 -7.85
N ALA A 70 13.84 -0.45 -8.05
CA ALA A 70 13.61 0.96 -7.84
C ALA A 70 13.70 1.33 -6.35
N THR A 71 14.36 2.45 -6.05
CA THR A 71 14.55 2.94 -4.68
C THR A 71 13.45 3.89 -4.22
N LYS A 72 12.52 4.24 -5.12
CA LYS A 72 11.41 5.17 -4.86
C LYS A 72 10.12 4.67 -5.51
N LEU A 73 8.97 5.08 -4.96
CA LEU A 73 7.67 4.86 -5.62
C LEU A 73 7.48 5.85 -6.78
N SER A 74 7.81 7.13 -6.55
CA SER A 74 7.82 8.17 -7.57
C SER A 74 9.25 8.64 -7.84
N SER A 75 9.61 8.75 -9.12
CA SER A 75 10.95 9.16 -9.52
C SER A 75 11.25 10.60 -9.15
N SER A 76 12.54 10.89 -8.99
CA SER A 76 13.01 12.27 -8.83
C SER A 76 12.88 13.01 -10.17
N PRO A 77 12.69 14.35 -10.18
CA PRO A 77 12.60 15.11 -11.43
C PRO A 77 13.76 14.81 -12.39
N GLY A 78 13.44 14.47 -13.64
CA GLY A 78 14.42 14.13 -14.68
C GLY A 78 15.15 12.79 -14.51
N LYS A 79 14.79 11.96 -13.52
CA LYS A 79 15.38 10.64 -13.29
C LYS A 79 14.35 9.53 -13.49
N ARG A 80 14.83 8.29 -13.68
CA ARG A 80 14.03 7.07 -13.69
C ARG A 80 14.46 6.15 -12.54
N ASN A 81 14.45 6.68 -11.31
CA ASN A 81 14.91 5.97 -10.10
C ASN A 81 13.77 5.54 -9.16
N GLY A 82 12.52 5.68 -9.63
CA GLY A 82 11.33 5.19 -8.97
C GLY A 82 10.41 4.44 -9.93
N LEU A 83 9.35 3.83 -9.41
CA LEU A 83 8.40 3.01 -10.18
C LEU A 83 7.46 3.82 -11.08
N TYR A 84 7.31 5.11 -10.82
CA TYR A 84 6.58 6.05 -11.66
C TYR A 84 7.48 7.18 -12.17
N TRP A 85 7.33 7.57 -13.43
CA TRP A 85 7.83 8.83 -14.00
C TRP A 85 6.87 9.30 -15.10
N PRO A 86 6.72 10.62 -15.32
CA PRO A 86 5.92 11.12 -16.43
C PRO A 86 6.56 10.73 -17.77
N THR A 87 5.74 10.33 -18.73
CA THR A 87 6.13 9.90 -20.07
C THR A 87 5.32 10.64 -21.12
N GLY A 88 5.92 10.96 -22.26
CA GLY A 88 5.22 11.46 -23.45
C GLY A 88 4.45 10.35 -24.18
N PRO A 89 3.73 10.69 -25.27
CA PRO A 89 2.92 9.73 -26.02
C PRO A 89 3.71 8.56 -26.63
N ASP A 90 4.96 8.81 -27.04
CA ASP A 90 5.82 7.82 -27.71
C ASP A 90 6.86 7.18 -26.77
N ASP A 91 6.86 7.57 -25.50
CA ASP A 91 7.79 7.04 -24.50
C ASP A 91 7.31 5.69 -23.98
N LYS A 92 8.26 4.79 -23.67
CA LYS A 92 7.95 3.58 -22.90
C LYS A 92 7.35 4.00 -21.53
N PRO A 93 6.15 3.51 -21.16
CA PRO A 93 5.51 3.87 -19.90
C PRO A 93 6.34 3.44 -18.69
N SER A 94 6.16 4.15 -17.57
CA SER A 94 6.68 3.68 -16.29
C SER A 94 5.91 2.47 -15.77
N PRO A 95 6.52 1.58 -14.97
CA PRO A 95 5.86 0.40 -14.42
C PRO A 95 4.57 0.68 -13.65
N LEU A 96 4.52 1.81 -12.92
CA LEU A 96 3.31 2.29 -12.25
C LEU A 96 2.73 3.52 -12.96
N GLY A 97 1.47 3.82 -12.68
CA GLY A 97 0.76 4.98 -13.23
C GLY A 97 0.80 6.26 -12.37
N PRO A 98 0.28 7.38 -12.88
CA PRO A 98 0.33 8.70 -12.23
C PRO A 98 -0.33 8.76 -10.86
N ALA A 99 -1.20 7.82 -10.53
CA ALA A 99 -1.81 7.73 -9.21
C ALA A 99 -0.78 7.52 -8.08
N PHE A 100 0.42 7.02 -8.38
CA PHE A 100 1.51 6.85 -7.43
C PHE A 100 2.35 8.12 -7.17
N LEU A 101 2.06 9.23 -7.86
CA LEU A 101 2.67 10.54 -7.57
C LEU A 101 2.54 10.91 -6.08
N THR A 102 1.39 10.59 -5.48
CA THR A 102 1.05 10.95 -4.11
C THR A 102 1.29 9.81 -3.12
N ALA A 103 1.38 8.56 -3.60
CA ALA A 103 1.46 7.35 -2.78
C ALA A 103 2.70 7.29 -1.86
N GLY A 104 3.83 7.83 -2.31
CA GLY A 104 5.08 7.89 -1.53
C GLY A 104 5.27 9.17 -0.72
N THR A 105 4.33 10.12 -0.78
CA THR A 105 4.49 11.41 -0.09
C THR A 105 4.18 11.23 1.40
N ARG A 106 5.12 11.63 2.26
CA ARG A 106 4.96 11.68 3.73
C ARG A 106 4.00 12.79 4.18
N ASN A 107 3.35 13.48 3.25
CA ASN A 107 2.51 14.61 3.57
C ASN A 107 1.16 14.08 4.07
N ALA A 108 0.97 14.12 5.39
CA ALA A 108 -0.28 13.73 6.05
C ALA A 108 -1.50 14.53 5.58
N ALA A 109 -1.31 15.66 4.87
CA ALA A 109 -2.39 16.44 4.27
C ALA A 109 -2.93 15.84 2.95
N GLN A 110 -2.20 14.91 2.31
CA GLN A 110 -2.71 14.20 1.14
C GLN A 110 -3.39 12.90 1.55
N PRO A 111 -4.56 12.56 0.97
CA PRO A 111 -5.38 11.42 1.40
C PRO A 111 -4.73 10.04 1.18
N GLY A 112 -3.47 9.97 0.76
CA GLY A 112 -2.82 8.74 0.34
C GLY A 112 -3.42 8.17 -0.95
N TYR A 113 -2.93 7.02 -1.38
CA TYR A 113 -3.52 6.26 -2.49
C TYR A 113 -4.43 5.17 -1.91
N TYR A 114 -5.72 5.19 -2.27
CA TYR A 114 -6.79 4.43 -1.62
C TYR A 114 -6.91 4.67 -0.09
N GLY A 115 -6.60 5.87 0.40
CA GLY A 115 -6.67 6.14 1.84
C GLY A 115 -5.46 5.65 2.64
N TYR A 116 -4.38 5.26 1.95
CA TYR A 116 -3.18 4.66 2.54
C TYR A 116 -1.90 5.36 2.09
N HIS A 117 -0.90 5.35 2.96
CA HIS A 117 0.47 5.75 2.63
C HIS A 117 1.34 4.52 2.43
N TYR A 118 2.34 4.64 1.57
CA TYR A 118 3.22 3.54 1.20
C TYR A 118 4.67 3.95 1.36
N ARG A 119 5.50 3.01 1.77
CA ARG A 119 6.94 3.22 1.91
C ARG A 119 7.72 1.97 1.54
N LEU A 120 8.80 2.17 0.79
CA LEU A 120 9.79 1.14 0.54
C LEU A 120 10.66 0.89 1.79
N LEU A 121 10.90 -0.39 2.06
CA LEU A 121 11.82 -0.89 3.06
C LEU A 121 13.03 -1.50 2.33
N THR A 122 14.22 -1.30 2.89
CA THR A 122 15.50 -1.61 2.24
C THR A 122 16.25 -2.75 2.91
N SER A 123 15.58 -3.52 3.76
CA SER A 123 16.14 -4.66 4.48
C SER A 123 15.02 -5.62 4.90
N GLN A 124 15.40 -6.81 5.35
CA GLN A 124 14.51 -7.73 6.06
C GLN A 124 15.05 -8.13 7.43
N GLY A 125 14.12 -8.49 8.31
CA GLY A 125 14.38 -8.95 9.67
C GLY A 125 14.45 -10.48 9.78
N ARG A 126 14.61 -10.94 11.02
CA ARG A 126 14.87 -12.36 11.33
C ARG A 126 13.73 -13.32 11.00
N HIS A 127 12.48 -12.84 10.95
CA HIS A 127 11.33 -13.71 10.68
C HIS A 127 11.01 -13.79 9.17
N ALA A 128 11.70 -13.02 8.33
CA ALA A 128 11.54 -13.13 6.89
C ALA A 128 12.21 -14.40 6.34
N PRO A 129 11.68 -15.01 5.27
CA PRO A 129 12.37 -16.07 4.55
C PRO A 129 13.79 -15.64 4.15
N GLY A 130 14.81 -16.43 4.50
CA GLY A 130 16.22 -16.07 4.28
C GLY A 130 16.90 -15.27 5.39
N GLY A 131 16.19 -14.93 6.48
CA GLY A 131 16.76 -14.27 7.66
C GLY A 131 17.04 -12.79 7.45
N ALA A 132 17.74 -12.17 8.40
CA ALA A 132 17.98 -10.73 8.39
C ALA A 132 19.14 -10.34 7.45
N TYR A 133 18.88 -9.43 6.51
CA TYR A 133 19.92 -8.83 5.66
C TYR A 133 19.44 -7.52 5.01
N ASP A 134 20.40 -6.71 4.56
CA ASP A 134 20.16 -5.47 3.83
C ASP A 134 20.00 -5.75 2.32
N TYR A 135 19.02 -5.10 1.70
CA TYR A 135 18.78 -5.22 0.26
C TYR A 135 19.73 -4.34 -0.57
N ILE A 136 20.43 -3.40 0.07
CA ILE A 136 21.34 -2.49 -0.61
C ILE A 136 22.74 -3.11 -0.69
N VAL A 137 23.21 -3.32 -1.91
CA VAL A 137 24.56 -3.81 -2.20
C VAL A 137 25.25 -2.79 -3.10
N ARG A 138 26.40 -2.26 -2.68
CA ARG A 138 27.16 -1.22 -3.42
C ARG A 138 26.28 -0.01 -3.83
N GLY A 139 25.37 0.40 -2.96
CA GLY A 139 24.47 1.55 -3.20
C GLY A 139 23.30 1.27 -4.13
N LYS A 140 23.09 0.02 -4.58
CA LYS A 140 21.98 -0.41 -5.42
C LYS A 140 21.05 -1.32 -4.65
N LEU A 141 19.74 -1.17 -4.85
CA LEU A 141 18.74 -2.05 -4.26
C LEU A 141 18.70 -3.37 -5.06
N PHE A 142 19.57 -4.32 -4.70
CA PHE A 142 19.82 -5.53 -5.47
C PHE A 142 19.34 -6.79 -4.75
N GLY A 143 19.51 -6.86 -3.43
CA GLY A 143 19.18 -8.04 -2.62
C GLY A 143 17.68 -8.28 -2.43
N GLY A 144 16.83 -7.40 -2.92
CA GLY A 144 15.38 -7.49 -2.78
C GLY A 144 14.74 -6.12 -2.61
N PHE A 145 13.45 -6.13 -2.32
CA PHE A 145 12.72 -4.96 -1.87
C PHE A 145 11.62 -5.42 -0.91
N ALA A 146 11.07 -4.46 -0.18
CA ALA A 146 9.80 -4.62 0.49
C ALA A 146 9.06 -3.29 0.58
N VAL A 147 7.76 -3.37 0.87
CA VAL A 147 6.88 -2.23 1.03
C VAL A 147 6.09 -2.41 2.32
N VAL A 148 5.82 -1.30 3.00
CA VAL A 148 4.79 -1.20 4.04
C VAL A 148 3.72 -0.21 3.61
N ALA A 149 2.47 -0.56 3.86
CA ALA A 149 1.31 0.32 3.70
C ALA A 149 0.58 0.47 5.05
N TRP A 150 0.11 1.68 5.35
CA TRP A 150 -0.66 1.98 6.57
C TRP A 150 -1.74 3.02 6.28
N PRO A 151 -2.85 3.03 7.04
CA PRO A 151 -3.96 3.93 6.79
C PRO A 151 -3.55 5.39 7.03
N ALA A 152 -3.99 6.28 6.14
CA ALA A 152 -3.84 7.72 6.31
C ALA A 152 -4.55 8.23 7.58
N ARG A 153 -5.71 7.64 7.91
CA ARG A 153 -6.42 7.84 9.18
C ARG A 153 -6.93 6.49 9.70
N TYR A 154 -6.30 6.01 10.76
CA TYR A 154 -6.72 4.80 11.46
C TYR A 154 -8.19 4.91 11.92
N GLY A 155 -8.98 3.86 11.67
CA GLY A 155 -10.41 3.83 12.02
C GLY A 155 -11.34 4.56 11.05
N ASP A 156 -10.80 5.18 9.99
CA ASP A 156 -11.59 5.94 9.02
C ASP A 156 -11.26 5.57 7.57
N THR A 157 -9.97 5.56 7.21
CA THR A 157 -9.52 5.11 5.88
C THR A 157 -9.07 3.65 5.88
N GLY A 158 -8.77 3.08 7.04
CA GLY A 158 -8.37 1.70 7.23
C GLY A 158 -8.07 1.36 8.68
N ILE A 159 -7.95 0.06 8.98
CA ILE A 159 -7.52 -0.50 10.27
C ILE A 159 -6.17 -1.20 10.09
N GLU A 160 -6.09 -2.08 9.11
CA GLU A 160 -4.95 -2.95 8.90
C GLU A 160 -3.76 -2.20 8.32
N SER A 161 -2.55 -2.65 8.64
CA SER A 161 -1.32 -2.29 7.93
C SER A 161 -0.82 -3.49 7.17
N PHE A 162 -0.19 -3.27 6.01
CA PHE A 162 0.22 -4.35 5.12
C PHE A 162 1.71 -4.31 4.87
N ILE A 163 2.34 -5.47 4.71
CA ILE A 163 3.72 -5.59 4.21
C ILE A 163 3.81 -6.64 3.11
N VAL A 164 4.69 -6.41 2.14
CA VAL A 164 5.03 -7.37 1.10
C VAL A 164 6.52 -7.24 0.79
N SER A 165 7.19 -8.35 0.52
CA SER A 165 8.57 -8.36 0.03
C SER A 165 8.63 -8.82 -1.43
N HIS A 166 9.83 -8.93 -1.96
CA HIS A 166 10.12 -9.56 -3.24
C HIS A 166 9.73 -11.05 -3.34
N ASP A 167 9.22 -11.66 -2.26
CA ASP A 167 8.59 -13.00 -2.26
C ASP A 167 7.11 -12.96 -2.71
N GLY A 168 6.49 -11.77 -2.76
CA GLY A 168 5.13 -11.58 -3.27
C GLY A 168 4.00 -11.94 -2.29
N GLN A 169 4.29 -12.57 -1.14
CA GLN A 169 3.29 -12.80 -0.10
C GLN A 169 2.97 -11.49 0.66
N VAL A 170 1.69 -11.08 0.63
CA VAL A 170 1.18 -9.96 1.44
C VAL A 170 0.84 -10.44 2.84
N TYR A 171 1.25 -9.66 3.85
CA TYR A 171 0.88 -9.86 5.24
C TYR A 171 0.12 -8.65 5.75
N GLU A 172 -0.78 -8.87 6.70
CA GLU A 172 -1.57 -7.84 7.37
C GLU A 172 -1.39 -7.89 8.88
N ARG A 173 -1.54 -6.73 9.52
CA ARG A 173 -1.53 -6.55 10.96
C ARG A 173 -2.12 -5.20 11.36
N ASP A 174 -3.03 -5.22 12.34
CA ASP A 174 -3.47 -4.02 13.02
C ASP A 174 -2.33 -3.47 13.91
N LEU A 175 -1.81 -2.30 13.52
CA LEU A 175 -0.79 -1.56 14.28
C LEU A 175 -1.41 -0.57 15.29
N GLY A 176 -2.73 -0.45 15.31
CA GLY A 176 -3.53 0.40 16.17
C GLY A 176 -3.48 1.89 15.78
N PRO A 177 -3.99 2.78 16.65
CA PRO A 177 -4.08 4.22 16.39
C PRO A 177 -2.74 4.93 16.08
N GLU A 178 -1.62 4.34 16.50
CA GLU A 178 -0.26 4.85 16.20
C GLU A 178 0.34 4.22 14.92
N SER A 179 -0.46 3.61 14.04
CA SER A 179 0.00 2.94 12.82
C SER A 179 0.95 3.79 11.98
N ALA A 180 0.62 5.08 11.78
CA ALA A 180 1.46 6.00 11.02
C ALA A 180 2.86 6.18 11.62
N LYS A 181 2.95 6.31 12.95
CA LYS A 181 4.23 6.45 13.66
C LYS A 181 5.02 5.15 13.63
N LYS A 182 4.35 4.01 13.86
CA LYS A 182 4.98 2.68 13.83
C LYS A 182 5.52 2.35 12.43
N ALA A 183 4.72 2.54 11.39
CA ALA A 183 5.13 2.32 10.00
C ALA A 183 6.24 3.30 9.55
N ALA A 184 6.22 4.55 10.02
CA ALA A 184 7.31 5.49 9.77
C ALA A 184 8.62 5.10 10.47
N ALA A 185 8.57 4.36 11.58
CA ALA A 185 9.75 3.84 12.26
C ALA A 185 10.27 2.52 11.67
N MET A 186 9.47 1.82 10.85
CA MET A 186 9.89 0.56 10.24
C MET A 186 11.02 0.79 9.22
N THR A 187 12.05 -0.04 9.35
CA THR A 187 13.23 -0.06 8.45
C THR A 187 13.39 -1.37 7.70
N SER A 188 12.76 -2.44 8.18
CA SER A 188 12.89 -3.80 7.66
C SER A 188 11.54 -4.51 7.49
N PHE A 189 11.46 -5.38 6.49
CA PHE A 189 10.38 -6.35 6.35
C PHE A 189 10.58 -7.48 7.36
N ASP A 190 9.67 -7.61 8.32
CA ASP A 190 9.77 -8.63 9.38
C ASP A 190 8.39 -9.22 9.70
N PRO A 191 7.94 -10.26 8.97
CA PRO A 191 6.64 -10.91 9.16
C PRO A 191 6.68 -11.84 10.39
N GLY A 192 6.95 -11.26 11.57
CA GLY A 192 6.94 -11.97 12.84
C GLY A 192 5.56 -12.48 13.27
N PRO A 193 5.44 -13.11 14.46
CA PRO A 193 4.24 -13.86 14.88
C PRO A 193 2.90 -13.10 14.92
N HIS A 194 2.92 -11.78 14.85
CA HIS A 194 1.72 -10.93 14.86
C HIS A 194 1.30 -10.46 13.46
N TRP A 195 1.98 -10.93 12.42
CA TRP A 195 1.60 -10.70 11.03
C TRP A 195 0.89 -11.93 10.49
N THR A 196 -0.25 -11.71 9.86
CA THR A 196 -1.07 -12.77 9.26
C THR A 196 -0.90 -12.74 7.75
N LYS A 197 -0.84 -13.91 7.11
CA LYS A 197 -0.82 -13.98 5.64
C LYS A 197 -2.21 -13.62 5.09
N VAL A 198 -2.25 -12.67 4.18
CA VAL A 198 -3.45 -12.41 3.37
C VAL A 198 -3.65 -13.60 2.44
N SER A 199 -4.82 -14.20 2.47
CA SER A 199 -5.21 -15.28 1.56
C SER A 199 -5.94 -14.70 0.34
N PRO A 200 -5.74 -15.26 -0.86
CA PRO A 200 -6.47 -14.87 -2.07
C PRO A 200 -7.98 -15.10 -1.97
#